data_AF-A0A914ILH3-F1
#
_entry.id   AF-A0A914ILH3-F1
#
_cell.length_a   1.000
_cell.length_b   1.000
_cell.length_c   1.000
_cell.angle_alpha   90.00
_cell.angle_beta   90.00
_cell.angle_gamma   90.00
#
_symmetry.space_group_name_H-M   'P 1'
#
loop_
_entity.id
_entity.type
_entity.pdbx_description
1 polymer ?
#
loop_
_entity_poly.entity_id
_entity_poly.type
_entity_poly.pdbx_seq_one_letter_code
_entity_poly.pdbx_strand_id
1 'polypeptide(L)'
;MRKVTPVDLHEVVNVLGDLWIQPFYAGHVLGAAMFLVSSGGRSVLYTGDYNMTPDRHLGAASVLPGLKPDVLISETTYATTIRDSKRARERDFLQKIHEVVSGGGKVLIPVFALGRAQELCILLESYWERLNLKVPVYFSPGLAEKANQYYRLFIGWTNENIKETFAERNMFDFKHIKPFDLSRANDPGPM
;
A
#
# COMPACT_ATOMS: atom_id res chain seq x y z
N MET A 1 13.21 -1.22 20.32
CA MET A 1 11.77 -0.90 20.16
C MET A 1 10.89 -1.23 21.38
N ARG A 2 11.38 -1.86 22.48
CA ARG A 2 10.54 -2.18 23.67
C ARG A 2 9.91 -0.98 24.41
N LYS A 3 10.26 0.25 24.03
CA LYS A 3 9.72 1.50 24.61
C LYS A 3 8.55 2.09 23.79
N VAL A 4 8.22 1.48 22.65
CA VAL A 4 7.11 1.92 21.80
C VAL A 4 5.84 1.22 22.26
N THR A 5 4.79 2.00 22.52
CA THR A 5 3.46 1.48 22.84
C THR A 5 2.63 1.46 21.56
N PRO A 6 2.06 0.31 21.15
CA PRO A 6 1.12 0.27 20.05
C PRO A 6 -0.18 0.98 20.44
N VAL A 7 -0.84 1.61 19.48
CA VAL A 7 -2.13 2.29 19.64
C VAL A 7 -3.02 1.85 18.49
N ASP A 8 -4.26 1.48 18.79
CA ASP A 8 -5.22 1.04 17.78
C ASP A 8 -5.91 2.23 17.11
N LEU A 9 -6.36 2.03 15.86
CA LEU A 9 -7.15 3.05 15.17
C LEU A 9 -8.37 3.45 16.00
N HIS A 10 -8.64 4.76 16.04
CA HIS A 10 -9.72 5.38 16.80
C HIS A 10 -9.58 5.29 18.32
N GLU A 11 -8.55 4.66 18.87
CA GLU A 11 -8.28 4.65 20.30
C GLU A 11 -7.92 6.07 20.77
N VAL A 12 -8.60 6.55 21.82
CA VAL A 12 -8.27 7.83 22.45
C VAL A 12 -7.28 7.57 23.58
N VAL A 13 -6.04 8.01 23.40
CA VAL A 13 -4.95 7.82 24.38
C VAL A 13 -4.67 9.13 25.09
N ASN A 14 -4.80 9.14 26.42
CA ASN A 14 -4.31 10.25 27.24
C ASN A 14 -2.79 10.10 27.41
N VAL A 15 -2.04 11.08 26.89
CA VAL A 15 -0.57 11.08 26.94
C VAL A 15 -0.08 11.73 28.23
N LEU A 16 -0.61 12.91 28.56
CA LEU A 16 -0.25 13.65 29.77
C LEU A 16 -1.25 14.77 30.05
N GLY A 17 -1.83 14.78 31.25
CA GLY A 17 -2.73 15.87 31.67
C GLY A 17 -3.94 15.96 30.74
N ASP A 18 -4.06 17.09 30.03
CA ASP A 18 -5.11 17.34 29.04
C ASP A 18 -4.71 17.00 27.59
N LEU A 19 -3.48 16.51 27.38
CA LEU A 19 -2.98 16.07 26.08
C LEU A 19 -3.48 14.67 25.76
N TRP A 20 -4.29 14.54 24.71
CA TRP A 20 -4.71 13.27 24.15
C TRP A 20 -4.42 13.16 22.66
N ILE A 21 -4.29 11.93 22.19
CA ILE A 21 -4.11 11.59 20.79
C ILE A 21 -5.15 10.56 20.35
N GLN A 22 -5.56 10.63 19.09
CA GLN A 22 -6.42 9.64 18.45
C GLN A 22 -5.95 9.40 17.01
N PRO A 23 -5.50 8.18 16.66
CA PRO A 23 -5.10 7.85 15.30
C PRO A 23 -6.31 7.52 14.42
N PHE A 24 -6.19 7.85 13.15
CA PHE A 24 -7.17 7.65 12.10
C PHE A 24 -6.50 7.01 10.88
N TYR A 25 -7.25 6.26 10.08
CA TYR A 25 -6.69 5.52 8.96
C TYR A 25 -6.22 6.46 7.83
N ALA A 26 -4.96 6.38 7.39
CA ALA A 26 -4.41 7.26 6.35
C ALA A 26 -4.42 6.65 4.93
N GLY A 27 -4.56 5.33 4.79
CA GLY A 27 -4.67 4.65 3.49
C GLY A 27 -3.43 4.71 2.57
N HIS A 28 -2.28 5.23 3.05
CA HIS A 28 -1.06 5.37 2.24
C HIS A 28 -0.20 4.10 2.16
N VAL A 29 0.11 3.50 3.31
CA VAL A 29 0.72 2.17 3.46
C VAL A 29 0.02 1.41 4.58
N LEU A 30 0.26 0.11 4.69
CA LEU A 30 -0.28 -0.69 5.80
C LEU A 30 0.19 -0.10 7.14
N GLY A 31 -0.76 0.21 8.03
CA GLY A 31 -0.47 0.83 9.32
C GLY A 31 -0.28 2.35 9.30
N ALA A 32 -0.38 3.01 8.13
CA ALA A 32 -0.31 4.47 8.06
C ALA A 32 -1.51 5.10 8.78
N ALA A 33 -1.23 6.10 9.62
CA ALA A 33 -2.23 6.77 10.43
C ALA A 33 -2.06 8.30 10.44
N MET A 34 -3.19 9.00 10.43
CA MET A 34 -3.29 10.42 10.73
C MET A 34 -3.55 10.57 12.23
N PHE A 35 -2.92 11.51 12.91
CA PHE A 35 -3.10 11.71 14.36
C PHE A 35 -3.84 13.02 14.63
N LEU A 36 -4.98 12.92 15.30
CA LEU A 36 -5.60 14.05 15.97
C LEU A 36 -4.99 14.20 17.35
N VAL A 37 -4.33 15.32 17.57
CA VAL A 37 -3.70 15.70 18.83
C VAL A 37 -4.51 16.84 19.43
N SER A 38 -4.82 16.78 20.72
CA SER A 38 -5.57 17.85 21.38
C SER A 38 -5.05 18.12 22.78
N SER A 39 -4.96 19.40 23.14
CA SER A 39 -4.57 19.91 24.46
C SER A 39 -5.08 21.35 24.60
N GLY A 40 -5.42 21.78 25.82
CA GLY A 40 -5.89 23.13 26.10
C GLY A 40 -7.17 23.52 25.35
N GLY A 41 -8.02 22.54 25.00
CA GLY A 41 -9.23 22.76 24.19
C GLY A 41 -8.96 23.11 22.71
N ARG A 42 -7.73 22.90 22.24
CA ARG A 42 -7.31 23.07 20.83
C ARG A 42 -6.91 21.74 20.23
N SER A 43 -7.08 21.61 18.93
CA SER A 43 -6.87 20.37 18.19
C SER A 43 -6.05 20.57 16.91
N VAL A 44 -5.16 19.62 16.65
CA VAL A 44 -4.31 19.56 15.44
C VAL A 44 -4.49 18.20 14.80
N LEU A 45 -4.83 18.15 13.52
CA LEU A 45 -4.75 16.92 12.73
C LEU A 45 -3.44 16.92 11.94
N TYR A 46 -2.55 15.99 12.27
CA TYR A 46 -1.34 15.71 11.48
C TYR A 46 -1.60 14.49 10.60
N THR A 47 -1.55 14.65 9.28
CA THR A 47 -1.93 13.57 8.36
C THR A 47 -0.79 12.59 8.07
N GLY A 48 0.47 13.06 8.15
CA GLY A 48 1.55 12.37 7.43
C GLY A 48 1.21 12.25 5.94
N ASP A 49 1.68 11.17 5.31
CA ASP A 49 1.27 10.82 3.96
C ASP A 49 -0.08 10.10 3.99
N TYR A 50 -1.04 10.57 3.20
CA TYR A 50 -2.39 10.02 3.16
C TYR A 50 -2.87 9.84 1.73
N ASN A 51 -3.83 8.95 1.54
CA ASN A 51 -4.39 8.68 0.22
C ASN A 51 -5.91 8.61 0.27
N MET A 52 -6.56 9.57 -0.39
CA MET A 52 -8.02 9.59 -0.52
C MET A 52 -8.55 8.63 -1.60
N THR A 53 -7.68 8.14 -2.49
CA THR A 53 -8.05 7.18 -3.53
C THR A 53 -7.67 5.77 -3.07
N PRO A 54 -8.63 4.86 -2.86
CA PRO A 54 -8.31 3.52 -2.37
C PRO A 54 -7.40 2.76 -3.35
N ASP A 55 -6.42 2.07 -2.78
CA ASP A 55 -5.58 1.12 -3.48
C ASP A 55 -6.28 -0.26 -3.56
N ARG A 56 -5.79 -1.22 -4.34
CA ARG A 56 -6.39 -2.58 -4.36
C ARG A 56 -6.35 -3.23 -2.99
N HIS A 57 -5.36 -2.88 -2.20
CA HIS A 57 -5.08 -3.49 -0.91
C HIS A 57 -5.37 -2.59 0.30
N LEU A 58 -5.54 -1.26 0.11
CA LEU A 58 -5.80 -0.31 1.19
C LEU A 58 -7.06 0.52 0.91
N GLY A 59 -7.73 0.96 1.97
CA GLY A 59 -8.87 1.86 1.87
C GLY A 59 -8.44 3.31 1.61
N ALA A 60 -9.42 4.20 1.44
CA ALA A 60 -9.17 5.64 1.47
C ALA A 60 -8.92 6.11 2.91
N ALA A 61 -8.13 7.18 3.06
CA ALA A 61 -7.99 7.87 4.33
C ALA A 61 -9.36 8.29 4.88
N SER A 62 -9.55 8.17 6.20
CA SER A 62 -10.84 8.45 6.85
C SER A 62 -10.66 9.03 8.24
N VAL A 63 -11.56 9.94 8.61
CA VAL A 63 -11.68 10.54 9.95
C VAL A 63 -13.15 10.48 10.41
N LEU A 64 -13.42 10.88 11.66
CA LEU A 64 -14.80 11.01 12.13
C LEU A 64 -15.60 12.02 11.27
N PRO A 65 -16.85 11.69 10.88
CA PRO A 65 -17.71 12.62 10.18
C PRO A 65 -17.86 13.95 10.94
N GLY A 66 -17.66 15.06 10.24
CA GLY A 66 -17.78 16.40 10.82
C GLY A 66 -16.60 16.85 11.69
N LEU A 67 -15.49 16.09 11.73
CA LEU A 67 -14.26 16.53 12.41
C LEU A 67 -13.77 17.87 11.85
N LYS A 68 -13.53 18.83 12.74
CA LYS A 68 -13.02 20.17 12.42
C LYS A 68 -11.85 20.50 13.37
N PRO A 69 -10.61 20.14 13.01
CA PRO A 69 -9.46 20.51 13.83
C PRO A 69 -9.20 22.03 13.74
N ASP A 70 -8.63 22.63 14.78
CA ASP A 70 -8.20 24.04 14.74
C ASP A 70 -7.06 24.24 13.73
N VAL A 71 -6.18 23.25 13.62
CA VAL A 71 -5.03 23.25 12.70
C VAL A 71 -4.99 21.93 11.93
N LEU A 72 -4.78 22.02 10.61
CA LEU A 72 -4.47 20.88 9.76
C LEU A 72 -3.01 20.98 9.31
N ILE A 73 -2.20 19.99 9.66
CA ILE A 73 -0.85 19.82 9.12
C ILE A 73 -0.91 18.67 8.12
N SER A 74 -0.79 19.01 6.84
CA SER A 74 -0.94 18.06 5.72
C SER A 74 0.28 18.04 4.82
N GLU A 75 0.51 16.91 4.14
CA GLU A 75 1.47 16.82 3.05
C GLU A 75 0.99 17.56 1.80
N THR A 76 1.92 17.92 0.91
CA THR A 76 1.62 18.57 -0.38
C THR A 76 2.40 17.93 -1.54
N THR A 77 2.71 16.63 -1.43
CA THR A 77 3.61 15.90 -2.35
C THR A 77 3.30 16.11 -3.83
N TYR A 78 2.01 16.18 -4.20
CA TYR A 78 1.63 16.40 -5.60
C TYR A 78 1.12 17.81 -5.90
N ALA A 79 0.57 18.53 -4.91
CA ALA A 79 0.03 19.90 -4.98
C ALA A 79 -0.69 20.28 -6.29
N THR A 80 0.07 20.62 -7.33
CA THR A 80 -0.38 21.09 -8.65
C THR A 80 -0.43 19.99 -9.73
N THR A 81 0.05 18.79 -9.42
CA THR A 81 0.14 17.68 -10.37
C THR A 81 -1.24 17.04 -10.56
N ILE A 82 -1.80 17.22 -11.74
CA ILE A 82 -3.03 16.53 -12.15
C ILE A 82 -2.65 15.13 -12.63
N ARG A 83 -3.32 14.12 -12.08
CA ARG A 83 -3.10 12.71 -12.42
C ARG A 83 -4.23 12.20 -13.28
N ASP A 84 -3.88 11.41 -14.29
CA ASP A 84 -4.86 10.58 -14.99
C ASP A 84 -5.56 9.62 -14.02
N SER A 85 -6.76 9.21 -14.42
CA SER A 85 -7.51 8.20 -13.69
C SER A 85 -6.65 6.97 -13.40
N LYS A 86 -6.86 6.38 -12.21
CA LYS A 86 -6.16 5.14 -11.79
C LYS A 86 -6.22 4.06 -12.88
N ARG A 87 -7.39 3.85 -13.48
CA ARG A 87 -7.62 2.88 -14.56
C ARG A 87 -6.78 3.17 -15.81
N ALA A 88 -6.64 4.44 -16.21
CA ALA A 88 -5.85 4.81 -17.39
C ALA A 88 -4.35 4.54 -17.15
N ARG A 89 -3.84 4.93 -15.96
CA ARG A 89 -2.43 4.70 -15.58
C ARG A 89 -2.09 3.22 -15.51
N GLU A 90 -2.97 2.40 -14.94
CA GLU A 90 -2.77 0.96 -14.86
C GLU A 90 -2.77 0.29 -16.22
N ARG A 91 -3.68 0.70 -17.11
CA ARG A 91 -3.72 0.20 -18.49
C ARG A 91 -2.43 0.53 -19.23
N ASP A 92 -1.98 1.78 -19.17
CA ASP A 92 -0.74 2.23 -19.80
C ASP A 92 0.49 1.47 -19.25
N PHE A 93 0.56 1.33 -17.91
CA PHE A 93 1.61 0.57 -17.25
C PHE A 93 1.65 -0.90 -17.71
N LEU A 94 0.52 -1.60 -17.67
CA LEU A 94 0.44 -3.00 -18.07
C LEU A 94 0.72 -3.20 -19.56
N GLN A 95 0.28 -2.27 -20.40
CA GLN A 95 0.54 -2.30 -21.84
C GLN A 95 2.05 -2.21 -22.11
N LYS A 96 2.75 -1.25 -21.50
CA LYS A 96 4.20 -1.10 -21.65
C LYS A 96 4.97 -2.34 -21.21
N ILE A 97 4.57 -2.95 -20.09
CA ILE A 97 5.18 -4.19 -19.62
C ILE A 97 4.97 -5.32 -20.63
N HIS A 98 3.72 -5.50 -21.08
CA HIS A 98 3.36 -6.55 -22.02
C HIS A 98 4.13 -6.40 -23.35
N GLU A 99 4.21 -5.19 -23.90
CA GLU A 99 4.96 -4.92 -25.14
C GLU A 99 6.43 -5.33 -25.01
N VAL A 100 7.08 -5.00 -23.89
CA VAL A 100 8.49 -5.36 -23.65
C VAL A 100 8.68 -6.88 -23.53
N VAL A 101 7.86 -7.56 -22.72
CA VAL A 101 8.03 -9.01 -22.50
C VAL A 101 7.63 -9.83 -23.72
N SER A 102 6.65 -9.38 -24.51
CA SER A 102 6.30 -10.01 -25.79
C SER A 102 7.39 -9.85 -26.85
N GLY A 103 8.19 -8.79 -26.75
CA GLY A 103 9.41 -8.61 -27.55
C GLY A 103 10.61 -9.44 -27.07
N GLY A 104 10.46 -10.24 -26.01
CA GLY A 104 11.54 -11.01 -25.40
C GLY A 104 12.46 -10.20 -24.48
N GLY A 105 12.08 -8.96 -24.15
CA GLY A 105 12.83 -8.05 -23.28
C GLY A 105 12.57 -8.28 -21.79
N LYS A 106 13.40 -7.65 -20.96
CA LYS A 106 13.32 -7.71 -19.50
C LYS A 106 12.77 -6.40 -18.92
N VAL A 107 11.93 -6.48 -17.90
CA VAL A 107 11.34 -5.31 -17.22
C VAL A 107 11.83 -5.26 -15.78
N LEU A 108 12.56 -4.20 -15.44
CA LEU A 108 12.95 -3.91 -14.05
C LEU A 108 12.07 -2.80 -13.48
N ILE A 109 11.41 -3.08 -12.34
CA ILE A 109 10.50 -2.14 -11.68
C ILE A 109 11.04 -1.81 -10.27
N PRO A 110 11.79 -0.70 -10.11
CA PRO A 110 12.30 -0.30 -8.80
C PRO A 110 11.18 0.26 -7.94
N VAL A 111 10.88 -0.41 -6.83
CA VAL A 111 9.86 0.01 -5.85
C VAL A 111 10.30 -0.32 -4.43
N PHE A 112 9.80 0.44 -3.46
CA PHE A 112 9.95 0.09 -2.05
C PHE A 112 9.22 -1.21 -1.72
N ALA A 113 9.79 -1.98 -0.80
CA ALA A 113 9.33 -3.32 -0.44
C ALA A 113 7.94 -3.38 0.24
N LEU A 114 7.46 -2.26 0.78
CA LEU A 114 6.18 -2.13 1.49
C LEU A 114 5.31 -1.06 0.82
N GLY A 115 4.02 -1.34 0.65
CA GLY A 115 3.05 -0.44 0.03
C GLY A 115 2.95 -0.65 -1.47
N ARG A 116 3.70 0.13 -2.25
CA ARG A 116 3.54 0.15 -3.72
C ARG A 116 3.91 -1.18 -4.37
N ALA A 117 4.87 -1.94 -3.83
CA ALA A 117 5.19 -3.26 -4.33
C ALA A 117 3.98 -4.21 -4.30
N GLN A 118 3.22 -4.23 -3.20
CA GLN A 118 2.05 -5.09 -3.06
C GLN A 118 0.93 -4.69 -4.03
N GLU A 119 0.68 -3.38 -4.22
CA GLU A 119 -0.28 -2.91 -5.23
C GLU A 119 0.08 -3.42 -6.64
N LEU A 120 1.35 -3.33 -7.02
CA LEU A 120 1.82 -3.77 -8.33
C LEU A 120 1.77 -5.29 -8.47
N CYS A 121 2.11 -6.04 -7.41
CA CYS A 121 2.02 -7.50 -7.43
C CYS A 121 0.57 -7.98 -7.66
N ILE A 122 -0.41 -7.40 -6.97
CA ILE A 122 -1.83 -7.75 -7.17
C ILE A 122 -2.29 -7.39 -8.59
N LEU A 123 -1.85 -6.23 -9.10
CA LEU A 123 -2.15 -5.78 -10.46
C LEU A 123 -1.58 -6.75 -11.52
N LEU A 124 -0.32 -7.13 -11.39
CA LEU A 124 0.37 -8.05 -12.30
C LEU A 124 -0.20 -9.47 -12.21
N GLU A 125 -0.41 -10.00 -11.01
CA GLU A 125 -1.02 -11.33 -10.80
C GLU A 125 -2.38 -11.43 -11.52
N SER A 126 -3.24 -10.43 -11.33
CA SER A 126 -4.56 -10.37 -11.97
C SER A 126 -4.45 -10.29 -13.50
N TYR A 127 -3.47 -9.55 -14.02
CA TYR A 127 -3.25 -9.42 -15.46
C TYR A 127 -2.70 -10.71 -16.08
N TRP A 128 -1.76 -11.36 -15.40
CA TRP A 128 -1.17 -12.65 -15.80
C TRP A 128 -2.22 -13.76 -15.80
N GLU A 129 -3.04 -13.86 -14.75
CA GLU A 129 -4.12 -14.85 -14.66
C GLU A 129 -5.15 -14.64 -15.79
N ARG A 130 -5.55 -13.38 -16.05
CA ARG A 130 -6.53 -13.04 -17.10
C ARG A 130 -6.05 -13.36 -18.52
N LEU A 131 -4.79 -13.12 -18.83
CA LEU A 131 -4.21 -13.33 -20.17
C LEU A 131 -3.49 -14.67 -20.31
N ASN A 132 -3.44 -15.48 -19.24
CA ASN A 132 -2.72 -16.75 -19.19
C ASN A 132 -1.25 -16.63 -19.63
N LEU A 133 -0.59 -15.53 -19.25
CA LEU A 133 0.80 -15.27 -19.59
C LEU A 133 1.71 -16.25 -18.85
N LYS A 134 2.75 -16.74 -19.56
CA LYS A 134 3.73 -17.69 -19.03
C LYS A 134 5.08 -17.07 -18.72
N VAL A 135 5.27 -15.80 -19.06
CA VAL A 135 6.48 -15.04 -18.73
C VAL A 135 6.64 -15.01 -17.20
N PRO A 136 7.80 -15.38 -16.65
CA PRO A 136 7.99 -15.36 -15.20
C PRO A 136 7.94 -13.94 -14.67
N VAL A 137 7.33 -13.74 -13.51
CA VAL A 137 7.39 -12.49 -12.76
C VAL A 137 8.13 -12.74 -11.47
N TYR A 138 9.10 -11.90 -11.15
CA TYR A 138 9.89 -12.03 -9.94
C TYR A 138 9.75 -10.83 -9.02
N PHE A 139 9.88 -11.06 -7.72
CA PHE A 139 10.03 -10.00 -6.72
C PHE A 139 11.35 -10.18 -5.96
N SER A 140 12.02 -9.08 -5.61
CA SER A 140 13.31 -9.15 -4.90
C SER A 140 13.16 -9.83 -3.53
N PRO A 141 14.00 -10.82 -3.19
CA PRO A 141 13.95 -11.49 -1.90
C PRO A 141 14.28 -10.52 -0.75
N GLY A 142 13.90 -10.91 0.48
CA GLY A 142 14.23 -10.15 1.69
C GLY A 142 13.04 -9.35 2.24
N LEU A 143 13.12 -8.02 2.20
CA LEU A 143 12.18 -7.14 2.90
C LEU A 143 10.74 -7.27 2.37
N ALA A 144 10.56 -7.51 1.07
CA ALA A 144 9.24 -7.65 0.47
C ALA A 144 8.57 -8.99 0.85
N GLU A 145 9.34 -10.05 1.12
CA GLU A 145 8.80 -11.32 1.62
C GLU A 145 8.24 -11.16 3.03
N LYS A 146 9.03 -10.50 3.88
CA LYS A 146 8.61 -10.14 5.25
C LYS A 146 7.42 -9.18 5.23
N ALA A 147 7.41 -8.22 4.30
CA ALA A 147 6.27 -7.33 4.11
C ALA A 147 4.97 -8.13 3.85
N ASN A 148 5.01 -9.12 2.96
CA ASN A 148 3.85 -9.97 2.69
C ASN A 148 3.40 -10.74 3.95
N GLN A 149 4.33 -11.20 4.79
CA GLN A 149 3.96 -11.79 6.09
C GLN A 149 3.23 -10.79 7.00
N TYR A 150 3.69 -9.54 7.07
CA TYR A 150 2.98 -8.50 7.83
C TYR A 150 1.60 -8.17 7.26
N TYR A 151 1.45 -8.12 5.94
CA TYR A 151 0.14 -7.95 5.31
C TYR A 151 -0.83 -9.08 5.66
N ARG A 152 -0.33 -10.32 5.80
CA ARG A 152 -1.14 -11.47 6.24
C ARG A 152 -1.57 -11.36 7.71
N LEU A 153 -0.66 -10.94 8.58
CA LEU A 153 -0.93 -10.79 10.02
C LEU A 153 -1.87 -9.61 10.32
N PHE A 154 -1.72 -8.51 9.59
CA PHE A 154 -2.48 -7.27 9.79
C PHE A 154 -3.54 -7.07 8.70
N ILE A 155 -4.16 -8.15 8.23
CA ILE A 155 -5.23 -8.10 7.23
C ILE A 155 -6.41 -7.21 7.67
N GLY A 156 -6.63 -7.02 8.98
CA GLY A 156 -7.64 -6.10 9.51
C GLY A 156 -7.43 -4.64 9.07
N TRP A 157 -6.22 -4.27 8.64
CA TRP A 157 -5.86 -2.91 8.19
C TRP A 157 -5.95 -2.71 6.68
N THR A 158 -6.32 -3.74 5.92
CA THR A 158 -6.59 -3.61 4.47
C THR A 158 -8.00 -3.09 4.22
N ASN A 159 -8.37 -2.87 2.95
CA ASN A 159 -9.76 -2.59 2.61
C ASN A 159 -10.67 -3.82 2.79
N GLU A 160 -11.99 -3.60 2.73
CA GLU A 160 -13.00 -4.64 2.94
C GLU A 160 -12.92 -5.76 1.90
N ASN A 161 -12.70 -5.41 0.63
CA ASN A 161 -12.57 -6.39 -0.45
C ASN A 161 -11.46 -7.42 -0.18
N ILE A 162 -10.30 -6.97 0.33
CA ILE A 162 -9.22 -7.88 0.72
C ILE A 162 -9.65 -8.77 1.90
N LYS A 163 -10.30 -8.21 2.92
CA LYS A 163 -10.72 -8.96 4.11
C LYS A 163 -11.73 -10.05 3.78
N GLU A 164 -12.73 -9.71 2.97
CA GLU A 164 -13.76 -10.66 2.52
C GLU A 164 -13.14 -11.80 1.72
N THR A 165 -12.31 -11.46 0.73
CA THR A 165 -11.68 -12.47 -0.13
C THR A 165 -10.68 -13.32 0.64
N PHE A 166 -10.04 -12.80 1.69
CA PHE A 166 -9.03 -13.52 2.47
C PHE A 166 -9.57 -14.82 3.10
N ALA A 167 -10.87 -14.89 3.39
CA ALA A 167 -11.52 -16.11 3.89
C ALA A 167 -11.47 -17.27 2.87
N GLU A 168 -11.45 -16.96 1.57
CA GLU A 168 -11.44 -17.93 0.48
C GLU A 168 -10.05 -18.08 -0.15
N ARG A 169 -9.36 -16.96 -0.37
CA ARG A 169 -8.05 -16.88 -1.02
C ARG A 169 -7.24 -15.71 -0.49
N ASN A 170 -6.02 -15.98 -0.06
CA ASN A 170 -5.07 -14.95 0.31
C ASN A 170 -4.56 -14.20 -0.94
N MET A 171 -4.91 -12.91 -1.07
CA MET A 171 -4.47 -12.09 -2.22
C MET A 171 -2.96 -11.76 -2.23
N PHE A 172 -2.25 -12.03 -1.14
CA PHE A 172 -0.79 -11.92 -1.04
C PHE A 172 -0.09 -13.28 -1.21
N ASP A 173 -0.81 -14.28 -1.71
CA ASP A 173 -0.27 -15.56 -2.16
C ASP A 173 -0.33 -15.62 -3.69
N PHE A 174 0.74 -15.17 -4.31
CA PHE A 174 0.83 -14.98 -5.76
C PHE A 174 1.19 -16.31 -6.45
N LYS A 175 0.44 -16.71 -7.47
CA LYS A 175 0.73 -17.94 -8.23
C LYS A 175 1.81 -17.72 -9.28
N HIS A 176 1.83 -16.52 -9.88
CA HIS A 176 2.69 -16.19 -11.01
C HIS A 176 3.96 -15.42 -10.61
N ILE A 177 3.97 -14.86 -9.40
CA ILE A 177 5.08 -14.06 -8.88
C ILE A 177 5.92 -14.89 -7.91
N LYS A 178 7.22 -15.01 -8.18
CA LYS A 178 8.15 -15.84 -7.40
C LYS A 178 9.31 -14.99 -6.83
N PRO A 179 9.98 -15.44 -5.76
CA PRO A 179 11.21 -14.81 -5.31
C PRO A 179 12.26 -14.78 -6.44
N PHE A 180 12.92 -13.64 -6.62
CA PHE A 180 14.01 -13.49 -7.57
C PHE A 180 15.29 -14.12 -7.00
N ASP A 181 16.04 -14.80 -7.86
CA ASP A 181 17.40 -15.24 -7.57
C ASP A 181 18.35 -14.46 -8.48
N LEU A 182 19.36 -13.82 -7.89
CA LEU A 182 20.39 -13.05 -8.59
C LEU A 182 21.11 -13.89 -9.67
N SER A 183 21.20 -15.21 -9.49
CA SER A 183 21.76 -16.12 -10.50
C SER A 183 21.02 -16.03 -11.85
N ARG A 184 19.72 -15.71 -11.83
CA ARG A 184 18.84 -15.62 -13.00
C ARG A 184 18.91 -14.27 -13.72
N ALA A 185 19.64 -13.29 -13.19
CA ALA A 185 19.70 -11.95 -13.81
C ALA A 185 20.16 -12.00 -15.28
N ASN A 186 21.03 -12.95 -15.59
CA ASN A 186 21.59 -13.17 -16.92
C ASN A 186 20.85 -14.24 -17.74
N ASP A 187 19.76 -14.83 -17.23
CA ASP A 187 18.98 -15.83 -17.96
C ASP A 187 18.48 -15.22 -19.29
N PRO A 188 18.55 -15.95 -20.42
CA PRO A 188 18.03 -15.45 -21.68
C PRO A 188 16.50 -15.41 -21.67
N GLY A 189 15.92 -14.46 -22.43
CA GLY A 189 14.48 -14.32 -22.60
C GLY A 189 13.83 -13.30 -21.67
N PRO A 190 12.49 -13.18 -21.75
CA PRO A 190 11.74 -12.16 -21.04
C PRO A 190 11.54 -12.50 -19.56
N MET A 191 11.60 -11.48 -18.71
CA MET A 191 11.26 -11.53 -17.28
C MET A 191 11.00 -10.15 -16.70
#